data_AF-W2CX64-F1
#
_entry.id   AF-W2CX64-F1
#
_cell.length_a   1.000
_cell.length_b   1.000
_cell.length_c   1.000
_cell.angle_alpha   90.00
_cell.angle_beta   90.00
_cell.angle_gamma   90.00
#
_symmetry.space_group_name_H-M   'P 1'
#
loop_
_entity.id
_entity.type
_entity.pdbx_description
1 polymer ?
#
loop_
_entity_poly.entity_id
_entity_poly.type
_entity_poly.pdbx_seq_one_letter_code
_entity_poly.pdbx_strand_id
1 'polypeptide(L)'
;MDFTDLHALLHATYGEMMPLCAHMTGIAKGIAGLGALFYIALRIWSSLARAEPIDVFPLLRPFVLGFCIMFFPSVVLGTVNAVLSPVVQGTEKLVHVQQNDLQSLRDQRDKLEEEAYRRDKSRAYLVDDAAWDEKVQEMGFIGPEDAITLAGMYAERTAFNTKRWFVKKIYQALELVYNAASLVIDTLRTFILIVLSILGPIVFGIAVWDGLGGSLSAWFARYISVYLWLPVSSILTALLTKIQVLMIS
;
A
#
# COMPACT_ATOMS: atom_id res chain seq x y z
N MET A 1 -13.37 -14.80 4.05
CA MET A 1 -12.03 -14.90 4.65
C MET A 1 -11.74 -13.55 5.28
N ASP A 2 -11.40 -13.53 6.57
CA ASP A 2 -11.29 -12.30 7.34
C ASP A 2 -9.88 -11.69 7.12
N PHE A 3 -9.79 -10.70 6.24
CA PHE A 3 -8.52 -10.09 5.81
C PHE A 3 -7.78 -9.36 6.95
N THR A 4 -8.52 -8.95 7.98
CA THR A 4 -8.02 -8.37 9.22
C THR A 4 -7.12 -9.33 9.99
N ASP A 5 -7.48 -10.61 9.99
CA ASP A 5 -6.80 -11.68 10.72
C ASP A 5 -5.45 -12.03 10.07
N LEU A 6 -5.35 -11.89 8.75
CA LEU A 6 -4.11 -12.11 8.01
C LEU A 6 -3.12 -10.95 8.14
N HIS A 7 -3.62 -9.71 8.22
CA HIS A 7 -2.81 -8.53 8.51
C HIS A 7 -2.25 -8.59 9.95
N ALA A 8 -3.07 -9.06 10.90
CA ALA A 8 -2.63 -9.35 12.26
C ALA A 8 -1.60 -10.49 12.31
N LEU A 9 -1.75 -11.54 11.50
CA LEU A 9 -0.78 -12.63 11.37
C LEU A 9 0.59 -12.15 10.84
N LEU A 10 0.61 -11.19 9.89
CA LEU A 10 1.83 -10.54 9.40
C LEU A 10 2.53 -9.70 10.48
N HIS A 11 1.75 -8.97 11.28
CA HIS A 11 2.27 -8.25 12.44
C HIS A 11 2.78 -9.19 13.54
N ALA A 12 2.12 -10.32 13.77
CA ALA A 12 2.56 -11.35 14.70
C ALA A 12 3.86 -12.02 14.23
N THR A 13 3.99 -12.33 12.94
CA THR A 13 5.25 -12.85 12.37
C THR A 13 6.39 -11.84 12.43
N TYR A 14 6.11 -10.53 12.31
CA TYR A 14 7.12 -9.50 12.58
C TYR A 14 7.65 -9.56 14.03
N GLY A 15 6.74 -9.76 15.00
CA GLY A 15 7.10 -9.96 16.42
C GLY A 15 7.90 -11.24 16.66
N GLU A 16 7.52 -12.36 16.02
CA GLU A 16 8.21 -13.65 16.13
C GLU A 16 9.57 -13.69 15.43
N MET A 17 9.82 -12.80 14.45
CA MET A 17 11.09 -12.70 13.71
C MET A 17 12.14 -11.81 14.42
N MET A 18 11.75 -11.00 15.41
CA MET A 18 12.69 -10.18 16.20
C MET A 18 13.81 -10.97 16.91
N PRO A 19 13.60 -12.19 17.45
CA PRO A 19 14.71 -12.99 18.00
C PRO A 19 15.77 -13.39 16.95
N LEU A 20 15.43 -13.49 15.66
CA LEU A 20 16.45 -13.69 14.62
C LEU A 20 17.34 -12.45 14.42
N CYS A 21 16.80 -11.24 14.59
CA CYS A 21 17.60 -10.02 14.63
C CYS A 21 18.63 -10.07 15.78
N ALA A 22 18.30 -10.69 16.92
CA ALA A 22 19.22 -10.82 18.04
C ALA A 22 20.43 -11.72 17.71
N HIS A 23 20.19 -12.84 17.01
CA HIS A 23 21.29 -13.70 16.52
C HIS A 23 22.17 -12.99 15.50
N MET A 24 21.58 -12.28 14.54
CA MET A 24 22.32 -11.50 13.55
C MET A 24 23.09 -10.33 14.18
N THR A 25 22.56 -9.74 15.25
CA THR A 25 23.25 -8.72 16.04
C THR A 25 24.52 -9.27 16.68
N GLY A 26 24.53 -10.53 17.13
CA GLY A 26 25.74 -11.20 17.63
C GLY A 26 26.84 -11.31 16.58
N ILE A 27 26.49 -11.75 15.37
CA ILE A 27 27.41 -11.85 14.23
C ILE A 27 27.91 -10.46 13.82
N ALA A 28 27.00 -9.49 13.73
CA ALA A 28 27.32 -8.10 13.42
C ALA A 28 28.30 -7.49 14.40
N LYS A 29 28.13 -7.73 15.71
CA LYS A 29 29.07 -7.28 16.75
C LYS A 29 30.46 -7.86 16.56
N GLY A 30 30.57 -9.13 16.15
CA GLY A 30 31.86 -9.75 15.83
C GLY A 30 32.55 -9.08 14.64
N ILE A 31 31.83 -8.88 13.54
CA ILE A 31 32.35 -8.21 12.34
C ILE A 31 32.73 -6.76 12.63
N ALA A 32 31.88 -6.04 13.38
CA ALA A 32 32.09 -4.67 13.79
C ALA A 32 33.27 -4.53 14.74
N GLY A 33 33.42 -5.44 15.71
CA GLY A 33 34.50 -5.44 16.68
C GLY A 33 35.86 -5.66 16.01
N LEU A 34 35.93 -6.63 15.10
CA LEU A 34 37.14 -6.86 14.30
C LEU A 34 37.45 -5.66 13.40
N GLY A 35 36.42 -5.14 12.71
CA GLY A 35 36.54 -3.95 11.88
C GLY A 35 37.01 -2.72 12.66
N ALA A 36 36.47 -2.49 13.87
CA ALA A 36 36.86 -1.39 14.75
C ALA A 36 38.32 -1.52 15.20
N LEU A 37 38.76 -2.74 15.54
CA LEU A 37 40.12 -3.00 15.97
C LEU A 37 41.12 -2.67 14.85
N PHE A 38 40.88 -3.15 13.62
CA PHE A 38 41.69 -2.82 12.45
C PHE A 38 41.62 -1.32 12.10
N TYR A 39 40.42 -0.73 12.12
CA TYR A 39 40.22 0.69 11.81
C TYR A 39 41.02 1.60 12.74
N ILE A 40 40.92 1.35 14.05
CA ILE A 40 41.62 2.14 15.08
C ILE A 40 43.13 1.90 14.99
N ALA A 41 43.57 0.63 14.88
CA ALA A 41 44.98 0.29 14.83
C ALA A 41 45.69 0.95 13.64
N LEU A 42 45.12 0.88 12.43
CA LEU A 42 45.70 1.49 11.24
C LEU A 42 45.76 3.02 11.34
N ARG A 43 44.72 3.65 11.91
CA ARG A 43 44.66 5.11 12.07
C ARG A 43 45.71 5.61 13.06
N ILE A 44 45.80 4.96 14.23
CA ILE A 44 46.77 5.32 15.28
C ILE A 44 48.20 5.06 14.78
N TRP A 45 48.45 3.92 14.14
CA TRP A 45 49.75 3.62 13.52
C TRP A 45 50.16 4.69 12.52
N SER A 46 49.22 5.13 11.68
CA SER A 46 49.47 6.16 10.68
C SER A 46 49.81 7.52 11.30
N SER A 47 49.11 7.93 12.37
CA SER A 47 49.41 9.15 13.12
C SER A 47 50.76 9.07 13.85
N LEU A 48 51.06 7.93 14.49
CA LEU A 48 52.34 7.70 15.17
C LEU A 48 53.52 7.73 14.18
N ALA A 49 53.37 7.09 13.02
CA ALA A 49 54.41 7.06 11.98
C ALA A 49 54.69 8.46 11.39
N ARG A 50 53.69 9.35 11.36
CA ARG A 50 53.83 10.74 10.93
C ARG A 50 54.24 11.72 12.03
N ALA A 51 54.36 11.25 13.28
CA ALA A 51 54.53 12.10 14.48
C ALA A 51 53.49 13.23 14.59
N GLU A 52 52.29 12.99 14.04
CA GLU A 52 51.16 13.92 14.12
C GLU A 52 50.35 13.63 15.39
N PRO A 53 49.74 14.66 16.00
CA PRO A 53 48.78 14.45 17.08
C PRO A 53 47.63 13.55 16.60
N ILE A 54 47.17 12.66 17.48
CA ILE A 54 46.11 11.71 17.14
C ILE A 54 44.78 12.45 17.05
N ASP A 55 44.15 12.43 15.86
CA ASP A 55 42.79 12.91 15.70
C ASP A 55 41.80 11.87 16.23
N VAL A 56 41.11 12.23 17.31
CA VAL A 56 40.14 11.37 17.99
C VAL A 56 38.77 11.33 17.28
N PHE A 57 38.45 12.31 16.44
CA PHE A 57 37.12 12.41 15.83
C PHE A 57 36.81 11.23 14.88
N PRO A 58 37.72 10.81 13.98
CA PRO A 58 37.53 9.61 13.17
C PRO A 58 37.43 8.32 14.01
N LEU A 59 38.11 8.27 15.15
CA LEU A 59 38.12 7.11 16.04
C LEU A 59 36.76 6.86 16.71
N LEU A 60 35.89 7.87 16.81
CA LEU A 60 34.54 7.73 17.37
C LEU A 60 33.58 6.95 16.46
N ARG A 61 33.79 6.96 15.13
CA ARG A 61 32.92 6.31 14.16
C ARG A 61 32.61 4.83 14.47
N PRO A 62 33.62 3.95 14.70
CA PRO A 62 33.36 2.56 15.07
C PRO A 62 32.52 2.41 16.35
N PHE A 63 32.68 3.31 17.34
CA PHE A 63 31.91 3.26 18.58
C PHE A 63 30.44 3.65 18.36
N VAL A 64 30.18 4.70 17.58
CA VAL A 64 28.81 5.11 17.23
C VAL A 64 28.10 4.01 16.44
N LEU A 65 28.79 3.40 15.47
CA LEU A 65 28.23 2.27 14.72
C LEU A 65 28.01 1.05 15.61
N GLY A 66 28.92 0.74 16.53
CA GLY A 66 28.75 -0.32 17.52
C GLY A 66 27.53 -0.09 18.42
N PHE A 67 27.31 1.16 18.86
CA PHE A 67 26.11 1.55 19.59
C PHE A 67 24.84 1.33 18.75
N CYS A 68 24.86 1.76 17.48
CA CYS A 68 23.75 1.53 16.55
C CYS A 68 23.46 0.04 16.33
N ILE A 69 24.46 -0.84 16.34
CA ILE A 69 24.27 -2.30 16.23
C ILE A 69 23.65 -2.85 17.51
N MET A 70 24.10 -2.40 18.69
CA MET A 70 23.59 -2.88 19.97
C MET A 70 22.13 -2.49 20.20
N PHE A 71 21.76 -1.29 19.78
CA PHE A 71 20.41 -0.74 19.92
C PHE A 71 19.68 -0.65 18.56
N PHE A 72 19.98 -1.57 17.64
CA PHE A 72 19.46 -1.52 16.28
C PHE A 72 17.91 -1.48 16.21
N PRO A 73 17.17 -2.35 16.93
CA PRO A 73 15.71 -2.35 16.83
C PRO A 73 15.07 -1.08 17.38
N SER A 74 15.58 -0.54 18.50
CA SER A 74 14.98 0.60 19.18
C SER A 74 15.42 1.94 18.59
N VAL A 75 16.73 2.12 18.38
CA VAL A 75 17.29 3.40 17.94
C VAL A 75 17.23 3.52 16.42
N VAL A 76 17.75 2.55 15.68
CA VAL A 76 17.83 2.68 14.21
C VAL A 76 16.46 2.51 13.57
N LEU A 77 15.82 1.35 13.76
CA LEU A 77 14.51 1.10 13.15
C LEU A 77 13.43 2.02 13.73
N GLY A 78 13.44 2.25 15.05
CA GLY A 78 12.50 3.17 15.70
C GLY A 78 12.58 4.59 15.14
N THR A 79 13.79 5.13 14.94
CA THR A 79 13.95 6.49 14.38
C THR A 79 13.50 6.54 12.92
N VAL A 80 13.90 5.56 12.10
CA VAL A 80 13.50 5.52 10.69
C VAL A 80 11.98 5.44 10.55
N ASN A 81 11.34 4.58 11.33
CA ASN A 81 9.88 4.45 11.33
C ASN A 81 9.20 5.71 11.84
N ALA A 82 9.74 6.37 12.87
CA ALA A 82 9.19 7.63 13.38
C ALA A 82 9.23 8.75 12.34
N VAL A 83 10.30 8.83 11.53
CA VAL A 83 10.42 9.83 10.45
C VAL A 83 9.52 9.49 9.26
N LEU A 84 9.38 8.22 8.91
CA LEU A 84 8.61 7.80 7.73
C LEU A 84 7.10 7.64 8.00
N SER A 85 6.69 7.36 9.24
CA SER A 85 5.28 7.14 9.59
C SER A 85 4.37 8.34 9.25
N PRO A 86 4.73 9.61 9.52
CA PRO A 86 3.93 10.76 9.13
C PRO A 86 3.71 10.87 7.62
N VAL A 87 4.69 10.47 6.81
CA VAL A 87 4.59 10.47 5.35
C VAL A 87 3.55 9.47 4.89
N VAL A 88 3.52 8.27 5.48
CA VAL A 88 2.50 7.26 5.20
C VAL A 88 1.12 7.75 5.61
N GLN A 89 0.97 8.19 6.87
CA GLN A 89 -0.32 8.64 7.39
C GLN A 89 -0.88 9.83 6.61
N GLY A 90 -0.03 10.78 6.21
CA GLY A 90 -0.44 11.93 5.41
C GLY A 90 -0.94 11.52 4.02
N THR A 91 -0.26 10.55 3.40
CA THR A 91 -0.59 10.09 2.06
C THR A 91 -1.86 9.24 2.03
N GLU A 92 -2.06 8.39 3.04
CA GLU A 92 -3.27 7.59 3.20
C GLU A 92 -4.51 8.48 3.40
N LYS A 93 -4.39 9.53 4.23
CA LYS A 93 -5.45 10.54 4.37
C LYS A 93 -5.80 11.23 3.05
N LEU A 94 -4.81 11.52 2.21
CA LEU A 94 -5.03 12.14 0.90
C LEU A 94 -5.87 11.23 -0.02
N VAL A 95 -5.60 9.92 -0.02
CA VAL A 95 -6.38 8.94 -0.78
C VAL A 95 -7.80 8.87 -0.29
N HIS A 96 -8.02 8.77 1.03
CA HIS A 96 -9.36 8.69 1.59
C HIS A 96 -10.21 9.91 1.23
N VAL A 97 -9.63 11.12 1.26
CA VAL A 97 -10.33 12.34 0.84
C VAL A 97 -10.76 12.25 -0.63
N GLN A 98 -9.88 11.80 -1.52
CA GLN A 98 -10.17 11.68 -2.95
C GLN A 98 -11.18 10.57 -3.27
N GLN A 99 -11.07 9.42 -2.59
CA GLN A 99 -12.01 8.32 -2.74
C GLN A 99 -13.41 8.71 -2.29
N ASN A 100 -13.53 9.41 -1.17
CA ASN A 100 -14.81 9.92 -0.67
C ASN A 100 -15.44 10.90 -1.67
N ASP A 101 -14.64 11.78 -2.26
CA ASP A 101 -15.11 12.74 -3.28
C ASP A 101 -15.65 12.02 -4.52
N LEU A 102 -14.89 11.06 -5.07
CA LEU A 102 -15.34 10.23 -6.20
C LEU A 102 -16.59 9.42 -5.87
N GLN A 103 -16.69 8.86 -4.66
CA GLN A 103 -17.85 8.09 -4.24
C GLN A 103 -19.09 8.98 -4.14
N SER A 104 -18.96 10.18 -3.58
CA SER A 104 -20.07 11.14 -3.53
C SER A 104 -20.56 11.56 -4.93
N LEU A 105 -19.65 11.71 -5.89
CA LEU A 105 -19.99 12.03 -7.28
C LEU A 105 -20.64 10.86 -8.02
N ARG A 106 -20.19 9.62 -7.75
CA ARG A 106 -20.85 8.41 -8.26
C ARG A 106 -22.25 8.27 -7.69
N ASP A 107 -22.44 8.48 -6.39
CA ASP A 107 -23.76 8.43 -5.75
C ASP A 107 -24.71 9.50 -6.30
N GLN A 108 -24.19 10.71 -6.59
CA GLN A 108 -24.98 11.75 -7.27
C GLN A 108 -25.35 11.36 -8.70
N ARG A 109 -24.42 10.78 -9.47
CA ARG A 109 -24.68 10.29 -10.83
C ARG A 109 -25.71 9.17 -10.82
N ASP A 110 -25.57 8.19 -9.94
CA ASP A 110 -26.51 7.07 -9.82
C ASP A 110 -27.92 7.58 -9.44
N LYS A 111 -28.03 8.53 -8.50
CA LYS A 111 -29.30 9.18 -8.17
C LYS A 111 -29.90 9.95 -9.35
N LEU A 112 -29.08 10.71 -10.07
CA LEU A 112 -29.54 11.47 -11.25
C LEU A 112 -29.96 10.55 -12.40
N GLU A 113 -29.26 9.43 -12.61
CA GLU A 113 -29.68 8.41 -13.57
C GLU A 113 -31.01 7.78 -13.13
N GLU A 114 -31.14 7.40 -11.86
CA GLU A 114 -32.36 6.82 -11.31
C GLU A 114 -33.56 7.80 -11.38
N GLU A 115 -33.33 9.08 -11.10
CA GLU A 115 -34.33 10.15 -11.27
C GLU A 115 -34.66 10.41 -12.74
N ALA A 116 -33.68 10.34 -13.65
CA ALA A 116 -33.92 10.48 -15.09
C ALA A 116 -34.77 9.31 -15.63
N TYR A 117 -34.48 8.08 -15.18
CA TYR A 117 -35.30 6.91 -15.48
C TYR A 117 -36.71 7.00 -14.89
N ARG A 118 -36.87 7.58 -13.69
CA ARG A 118 -38.19 7.82 -13.08
C ARG A 118 -38.98 8.96 -13.74
N ARG A 119 -38.31 10.04 -14.20
CA ARG A 119 -38.98 11.15 -14.90
C ARG A 119 -39.42 10.78 -16.31
N ASP A 120 -38.67 9.91 -16.98
CA ASP A 120 -39.01 9.45 -18.32
C ASP A 120 -40.09 8.34 -18.23
N LYS A 121 -41.38 8.74 -18.21
CA LYS A 121 -42.54 7.81 -18.21
C LYS A 121 -42.44 6.71 -19.27
N SER A 122 -41.72 6.96 -20.37
CA SER A 122 -41.51 5.98 -21.42
C SER A 122 -40.59 4.83 -21.01
N ARG A 123 -39.64 5.04 -20.09
CA ARG A 123 -38.57 4.11 -19.67
C ARG A 123 -38.62 3.72 -18.18
N ALA A 124 -39.51 4.34 -17.39
CA ALA A 124 -39.70 4.05 -15.98
C ALA A 124 -40.01 2.56 -15.68
N TYR A 125 -40.70 1.87 -16.58
CA TYR A 125 -41.00 0.44 -16.48
C TYR A 125 -39.77 -0.49 -16.49
N LEU A 126 -38.61 0.02 -16.91
CA LEU A 126 -37.36 -0.76 -16.93
C LEU A 126 -36.73 -0.92 -15.54
N VAL A 127 -37.05 -0.01 -14.61
CA VAL A 127 -36.40 0.10 -13.30
C VAL A 127 -37.39 -0.05 -12.13
N ASP A 128 -38.63 0.41 -12.27
CA ASP A 128 -39.64 0.43 -11.20
C ASP A 128 -40.78 -0.58 -11.45
N ASP A 129 -41.05 -1.44 -10.47
CA ASP A 129 -42.08 -2.49 -10.53
C ASP A 129 -43.51 -1.90 -10.53
N ALA A 130 -43.71 -0.78 -9.82
CA ALA A 130 -45.01 -0.11 -9.79
C ALA A 130 -45.37 0.56 -11.13
N ALA A 131 -44.37 1.16 -11.81
CA ALA A 131 -44.54 1.74 -13.14
C ALA A 131 -44.68 0.67 -14.24
N TRP A 132 -44.13 -0.52 -14.02
CA TRP A 132 -44.38 -1.70 -14.85
C TRP A 132 -45.84 -2.15 -14.72
N ASP A 133 -46.35 -2.32 -13.50
CA ASP A 133 -47.72 -2.74 -13.25
C ASP A 133 -48.75 -1.72 -13.75
N GLU A 134 -48.49 -0.41 -13.61
CA GLU A 134 -49.32 0.66 -14.17
C GLU A 134 -49.37 0.61 -15.70
N LYS A 135 -48.22 0.42 -16.38
CA LYS A 135 -48.16 0.23 -17.84
C LYS A 135 -48.88 -1.04 -18.32
N VAL A 136 -48.74 -2.13 -17.56
CA VAL A 136 -49.39 -3.42 -17.86
C VAL A 136 -50.92 -3.29 -17.70
N GLN A 137 -51.39 -2.53 -16.71
CA GLN A 137 -52.80 -2.24 -16.50
C GLN A 137 -53.36 -1.25 -17.54
N GLU A 138 -52.61 -0.21 -17.92
CA GLU A 138 -53.00 0.75 -18.98
C GLU A 138 -53.19 0.09 -20.35
N MET A 139 -52.37 -0.91 -20.69
CA MET A 139 -52.50 -1.64 -21.95
C MET A 139 -53.67 -2.62 -22.01
N GLY A 140 -54.35 -2.90 -20.90
CA GLY A 140 -55.58 -3.71 -20.79
C GLY A 140 -55.73 -4.81 -21.84
N PHE A 141 -55.36 -6.06 -21.52
CA PHE A 141 -55.41 -7.25 -22.38
C PHE A 141 -56.69 -7.35 -23.26
N ILE A 142 -56.70 -6.78 -24.47
CA ILE A 142 -57.83 -6.89 -25.40
C ILE A 142 -57.40 -7.21 -26.85
N GLY A 143 -56.12 -7.11 -27.26
CA GLY A 143 -55.69 -7.43 -28.64
C GLY A 143 -54.37 -8.23 -28.81
N PRO A 144 -54.17 -8.94 -29.94
CA PRO A 144 -52.93 -9.66 -30.27
C PRO A 144 -51.73 -8.72 -30.49
N GLU A 145 -51.95 -7.45 -30.88
CA GLU A 145 -50.89 -6.44 -31.02
C GLU A 145 -50.37 -5.96 -29.65
N ASP A 146 -51.22 -5.89 -28.62
CA ASP A 146 -50.83 -5.52 -27.25
C ASP A 146 -49.98 -6.62 -26.59
N ALA A 147 -50.27 -7.89 -26.89
CA ALA A 147 -49.48 -9.03 -26.42
C ALA A 147 -48.05 -9.04 -26.99
N ILE A 148 -47.87 -8.64 -28.25
CA ILE A 148 -46.56 -8.51 -28.89
C ILE A 148 -45.77 -7.35 -28.28
N THR A 149 -46.46 -6.24 -27.98
CA THR A 149 -45.85 -5.05 -27.37
C THR A 149 -45.42 -5.31 -25.92
N LEU A 150 -46.23 -6.04 -25.16
CA LEU A 150 -45.90 -6.52 -23.81
C LEU A 150 -44.69 -7.47 -23.81
N ALA A 151 -44.65 -8.41 -24.76
CA ALA A 151 -43.52 -9.33 -24.91
C ALA A 151 -42.22 -8.59 -25.30
N GLY A 152 -42.32 -7.57 -26.17
CA GLY A 152 -41.20 -6.68 -26.52
C GLY A 152 -40.66 -5.92 -25.30
N MET A 153 -41.54 -5.35 -24.48
CA MET A 153 -41.14 -4.65 -23.25
C MET A 153 -40.54 -5.59 -22.20
N TYR A 154 -41.04 -6.82 -22.08
CA TYR A 154 -40.45 -7.82 -21.18
C TYR A 154 -39.07 -8.26 -21.66
N ALA A 155 -38.90 -8.46 -22.98
CA ALA A 155 -37.61 -8.77 -23.59
C ALA A 155 -36.60 -7.63 -23.40
N GLU A 156 -37.02 -6.37 -23.57
CA GLU A 156 -36.18 -5.19 -23.32
C GLU A 156 -35.78 -5.06 -21.84
N ARG A 157 -36.72 -5.28 -20.91
CA ARG A 157 -36.43 -5.28 -19.47
C ARG A 157 -35.46 -6.38 -19.08
N THR A 158 -35.64 -7.57 -19.64
CA THR A 158 -34.77 -8.72 -19.40
C THR A 158 -33.37 -8.50 -19.99
N ALA A 159 -33.27 -7.95 -21.21
CA ALA A 159 -32.01 -7.60 -21.84
C ALA A 159 -31.26 -6.50 -21.06
N PHE A 160 -31.98 -5.48 -20.58
CA PHE A 160 -31.42 -4.41 -19.77
C PHE A 160 -30.89 -4.92 -18.41
N ASN A 161 -31.69 -5.74 -17.71
CA ASN A 161 -31.29 -6.36 -16.45
C ASN A 161 -30.12 -7.33 -16.63
N THR A 162 -30.10 -8.10 -17.71
CA THR A 162 -28.98 -9.01 -18.03
C THR A 162 -27.69 -8.24 -18.31
N LYS A 163 -27.77 -7.13 -19.06
CA LYS A 163 -26.62 -6.25 -19.31
C LYS A 163 -26.09 -5.64 -18.02
N ARG A 164 -26.97 -5.10 -17.15
CA ARG A 164 -26.58 -4.57 -15.83
C ARG A 164 -25.96 -5.65 -14.94
N TRP A 165 -26.54 -6.84 -14.90
CA TRP A 165 -26.02 -7.97 -14.14
C TRP A 165 -24.63 -8.39 -14.62
N PHE A 166 -24.43 -8.49 -15.94
CA PHE A 166 -23.14 -8.85 -16.53
C PHE A 166 -22.05 -7.81 -16.24
N VAL A 167 -22.37 -6.52 -16.41
CA VAL A 167 -21.47 -5.42 -16.06
C VAL A 167 -21.11 -5.46 -14.57
N LYS A 168 -22.09 -5.66 -13.68
CA LYS A 168 -21.86 -5.81 -12.24
C LYS A 168 -20.95 -6.99 -11.91
N LYS A 169 -21.07 -8.12 -12.63
CA LYS A 169 -20.20 -9.29 -12.46
C LYS A 169 -18.75 -9.00 -12.88
N ILE A 170 -18.55 -8.25 -13.97
CA ILE A 170 -17.21 -7.80 -14.37
C ILE A 170 -16.60 -6.90 -13.30
N TYR A 171 -17.36 -5.92 -12.77
CA TYR A 171 -16.89 -5.06 -11.68
C TYR A 171 -16.48 -5.86 -10.44
N GLN A 172 -17.32 -6.82 -10.01
CA GLN A 172 -17.01 -7.70 -8.87
C GLN A 172 -15.74 -8.54 -9.11
N ALA A 173 -15.56 -9.08 -10.33
CA ALA A 173 -14.36 -9.83 -10.68
C ALA A 173 -13.10 -8.95 -10.65
N LEU A 174 -13.19 -7.73 -11.18
CA LEU A 174 -12.07 -6.78 -11.21
C LEU A 174 -11.72 -6.27 -9.80
N GLU A 175 -12.72 -6.04 -8.96
CA GLU A 175 -12.56 -5.69 -7.54
C GLU A 175 -11.85 -6.81 -6.76
N LEU A 176 -12.23 -8.08 -7.00
CA LEU A 176 -11.55 -9.22 -6.41
C LEU A 176 -10.07 -9.28 -6.82
N VAL A 177 -9.77 -9.08 -8.10
CA VAL A 177 -8.39 -9.06 -8.60
C VAL A 177 -7.59 -7.89 -8.00
N TYR A 178 -8.20 -6.71 -7.88
CA TYR A 178 -7.57 -5.54 -7.25
C TYR A 178 -7.22 -5.82 -5.79
N ASN A 179 -8.16 -6.36 -5.01
CA ASN A 179 -7.93 -6.70 -3.61
C ASN A 179 -6.86 -7.78 -3.45
N ALA A 180 -6.86 -8.80 -4.31
CA ALA A 180 -5.84 -9.83 -4.32
C ALA A 180 -4.44 -9.27 -4.66
N ALA A 181 -4.34 -8.40 -5.68
CA ALA A 181 -3.09 -7.76 -6.06
C ALA A 181 -2.54 -6.84 -4.96
N SER A 182 -3.42 -6.07 -4.32
CA SER A 182 -3.06 -5.23 -3.17
C SER A 182 -2.47 -6.05 -2.03
N LEU A 183 -3.07 -7.21 -1.74
CA LEU A 183 -2.56 -8.13 -0.71
C LEU A 183 -1.16 -8.67 -1.07
N VAL A 184 -0.95 -9.07 -2.32
CA VAL A 184 0.36 -9.55 -2.78
C VAL A 184 1.44 -8.47 -2.67
N ILE A 185 1.12 -7.22 -3.01
CA ILE A 185 2.07 -6.11 -2.89
C ILE A 185 2.43 -5.85 -1.42
N ASP A 186 1.44 -5.85 -0.54
CA ASP A 186 1.64 -5.59 0.87
C ASP A 186 2.43 -6.71 1.58
N THR A 187 2.15 -7.97 1.23
CA THR A 187 2.95 -9.11 1.71
C THR A 187 4.39 -9.04 1.24
N LEU A 188 4.63 -8.72 -0.04
CA LEU A 188 5.98 -8.59 -0.60
C LEU A 188 6.77 -7.47 0.09
N ARG A 189 6.14 -6.29 0.24
CA ARG A 189 6.72 -5.14 0.97
C ARG A 189 7.11 -5.55 2.38
N THR A 190 6.19 -6.17 3.13
CA THR A 190 6.40 -6.54 4.53
C THR A 190 7.53 -7.56 4.66
N PHE A 191 7.58 -8.56 3.78
CA PHE A 191 8.64 -9.55 3.75
C PHE A 191 10.02 -8.91 3.48
N ILE A 192 10.11 -8.01 2.49
CA ILE A 192 11.37 -7.32 2.18
C ILE A 192 11.82 -6.43 3.36
N LEU A 193 10.89 -5.74 4.04
CA LEU A 193 11.20 -4.94 5.22
C LEU A 193 11.69 -5.80 6.39
N ILE A 194 11.12 -6.99 6.59
CA ILE A 194 11.59 -7.96 7.59
C ILE A 194 13.02 -8.39 7.28
N VAL A 195 13.29 -8.81 6.04
CA VAL A 195 14.63 -9.24 5.62
C VAL A 195 15.66 -8.12 5.80
N LEU A 196 15.34 -6.89 5.39
CA LEU A 196 16.21 -5.72 5.57
C LEU A 196 16.44 -5.40 7.04
N SER A 197 15.44 -5.59 7.90
CA SER A 197 15.55 -5.37 9.35
C SER A 197 16.46 -6.43 10.01
N ILE A 198 16.34 -7.69 9.61
CA ILE A 198 17.18 -8.80 10.11
C ILE A 198 18.63 -8.63 9.68
N LEU A 199 18.88 -8.24 8.43
CA LEU A 199 20.21 -8.05 7.88
C LEU A 199 20.84 -6.70 8.24
N GLY A 200 20.04 -5.74 8.71
CA GLY A 200 20.49 -4.38 9.04
C GLY A 200 21.71 -4.31 9.96
N PRO A 201 21.75 -5.03 11.10
CA PRO A 201 22.92 -5.06 11.97
C PRO A 201 24.21 -5.48 11.25
N ILE A 202 24.13 -6.45 10.33
CA ILE A 202 25.30 -6.92 9.57
C ILE A 202 25.82 -5.81 8.67
N VAL A 203 24.92 -5.10 7.98
CA VAL A 203 25.33 -3.98 7.12
C VAL A 203 26.02 -2.89 7.94
N PHE A 204 25.51 -2.58 9.13
CA PHE A 204 26.15 -1.64 10.04
C PHE A 204 27.53 -2.13 10.51
N GLY A 205 27.68 -3.43 10.76
CA GLY A 205 28.98 -4.03 11.12
C GLY A 205 29.99 -3.96 9.98
N ILE A 206 29.55 -4.17 8.74
CA ILE A 206 30.38 -4.00 7.55
C ILE A 206 30.76 -2.52 7.35
N ALA A 207 29.86 -1.58 7.64
CA ALA A 207 30.12 -0.14 7.52
C ALA A 207 31.19 0.42 8.47
N VAL A 208 31.59 -0.36 9.48
CA VAL A 208 32.71 -0.05 10.39
C VAL A 208 34.06 -0.15 9.66
N TRP A 209 34.16 -1.03 8.67
CA TRP A 209 35.38 -1.20 7.90
C TRP A 209 35.64 0.03 7.03
N ASP A 210 36.91 0.43 6.95
CA ASP A 210 37.29 1.57 6.13
C ASP A 210 37.01 1.27 4.64
N GLY A 211 36.47 2.25 3.92
CA GLY A 211 36.01 2.08 2.53
C GLY A 211 34.63 1.45 2.33
N LEU A 212 34.06 0.74 3.33
CA LEU A 212 32.73 0.11 3.22
C LEU A 212 31.59 0.93 3.84
N GLY A 213 31.83 2.20 4.16
CA GLY A 213 30.83 3.10 4.73
C GLY A 213 29.59 3.32 3.85
N GLY A 214 29.72 3.20 2.53
CA GLY A 214 28.60 3.33 1.58
C GLY A 214 27.54 2.23 1.72
N SER A 215 27.85 1.13 2.41
CA SER A 215 26.87 0.08 2.69
C SER A 215 25.71 0.59 3.55
N LEU A 216 25.97 1.53 4.47
CA LEU A 216 24.98 2.14 5.33
C LEU A 216 23.95 2.95 4.52
N SER A 217 24.43 3.86 3.66
CA SER A 217 23.56 4.68 2.82
C SER A 217 22.76 3.83 1.83
N ALA A 218 23.38 2.79 1.26
CA ALA A 218 22.68 1.84 0.39
C ALA A 218 21.56 1.08 1.11
N TRP A 219 21.77 0.69 2.37
CA TRP A 219 20.73 0.05 3.18
C TRP A 219 19.59 1.01 3.51
N PHE A 220 19.89 2.24 3.95
CA PHE A 220 18.86 3.26 4.20
C PHE A 220 18.05 3.55 2.94
N ALA A 221 18.70 3.74 1.79
CA ALA A 221 18.01 3.99 0.53
C ALA A 221 17.05 2.87 0.14
N ARG A 222 17.46 1.60 0.31
CA ARG A 222 16.59 0.44 0.05
C ARG A 222 15.44 0.35 1.05
N TYR A 223 15.72 0.53 2.34
CA TYR A 223 14.70 0.48 3.39
C TYR A 223 13.62 1.55 3.17
N ILE A 224 14.05 2.80 2.97
CA ILE A 224 13.15 3.93 2.72
C ILE A 224 12.34 3.71 1.43
N SER A 225 13.00 3.27 0.34
CA SER A 225 12.32 3.01 -0.93
C SER A 225 11.19 1.98 -0.78
N VAL A 226 11.47 0.83 -0.15
CA VAL A 226 10.47 -0.22 0.09
C VAL A 226 9.37 0.27 1.02
N TYR A 227 9.72 1.01 2.08
CA TYR A 227 8.74 1.57 3.01
C TYR A 227 7.80 2.57 2.32
N LEU A 228 8.30 3.32 1.33
CA LEU A 228 7.51 4.29 0.56
C LEU A 228 6.63 3.66 -0.52
N TRP A 229 6.68 2.35 -0.76
CA TRP A 229 5.82 1.70 -1.77
C TRP A 229 4.31 1.90 -1.51
N LEU A 230 3.85 1.83 -0.25
CA LEU A 230 2.43 2.10 0.08
C LEU A 230 2.05 3.56 -0.19
N PRO A 231 2.79 4.57 0.32
CA PRO A 231 2.55 5.97 -0.01
C PRO A 231 2.54 6.23 -1.51
N VAL A 232 3.53 5.73 -2.24
CA VAL A 232 3.61 5.95 -3.70
C VAL A 232 2.39 5.35 -4.41
N SER A 233 2.00 4.13 -4.06
CA SER A 233 0.77 3.50 -4.58
C SER A 233 -0.49 4.32 -4.25
N SER A 234 -0.55 4.85 -3.03
CA SER A 234 -1.63 5.71 -2.55
C SER A 234 -1.71 7.01 -3.37
N ILE A 235 -0.61 7.71 -3.59
CA ILE A 235 -0.57 8.93 -4.43
C ILE A 235 -1.05 8.64 -5.85
N LEU A 236 -0.58 7.54 -6.46
CA LEU A 236 -1.00 7.15 -7.80
C LEU A 236 -2.50 6.87 -7.86
N THR A 237 -3.03 6.19 -6.85
CA THR A 237 -4.47 5.95 -6.71
C THR A 237 -5.23 7.27 -6.61
N ALA A 238 -4.81 8.19 -5.74
CA ALA A 238 -5.43 9.50 -5.61
C ALA A 238 -5.42 10.32 -6.92
N LEU A 239 -4.32 10.26 -7.68
CA LEU A 239 -4.22 10.91 -8.99
C LEU A 239 -5.19 10.31 -10.00
N LEU A 240 -5.28 8.98 -10.07
CA LEU A 240 -6.23 8.28 -10.94
C LEU A 240 -7.68 8.61 -10.57
N THR A 241 -8.00 8.59 -9.28
CA THR A 241 -9.31 8.99 -8.75
C THR A 241 -9.65 10.42 -9.17
N LYS A 242 -8.70 11.36 -9.06
CA LYS A 242 -8.91 12.75 -9.50
C LYS A 242 -9.17 12.87 -11.00
N ILE A 243 -8.42 12.12 -11.82
CA ILE A 243 -8.63 12.09 -13.27
C ILE A 243 -10.03 11.54 -13.60
N GLN A 244 -10.48 10.50 -12.89
CA GLN A 244 -11.83 9.97 -13.06
C GLN A 244 -12.92 10.98 -12.67
N VAL A 245 -12.74 11.68 -11.55
CA VAL A 245 -13.65 12.76 -11.14
C VAL A 245 -13.79 13.80 -12.26
N LEU A 246 -12.66 14.27 -12.82
CA LEU A 246 -12.64 15.26 -13.90
C LEU A 246 -13.26 14.77 -15.22
N MET A 247 -13.30 13.45 -15.45
CA MET A 247 -13.98 12.89 -16.63
C MET A 247 -15.49 12.72 -16.43
N ILE A 248 -15.94 12.59 -15.19
CA ILE A 248 -17.35 12.37 -14.83
C ILE A 248 -18.08 13.71 -14.63
N SER A 249 -17.37 14.73 -14.13
CA SER A 249 -17.84 16.13 -14.01
C SER A 249 -17.98 16.80 -15.38
#